data_AF-A0A7V1NT98-F1
#
_entry.id   AF-A0A7V1NT98-F1
#
_cell.length_a   1.000
_cell.length_b   1.000
_cell.length_c   1.000
_cell.angle_alpha   90.00
_cell.angle_beta   90.00
_cell.angle_gamma   90.00
#
_symmetry.space_group_name_H-M   'P 1'
#
loop_
_entity.id
_entity.type
_entity.pdbx_description
1 polymer ?
#
loop_
_entity_poly.entity_id
_entity_poly.type
_entity_poly.pdbx_seq_one_letter_code
_entity_poly.pdbx_strand_id
1 'polypeptide(L)'
;LAGSTAFQYLAILHQDRVTGMRNEKRDFGLQVEIRCWDSVDARTARPTRLPYHSLERLAERITDEVPGVVSVTYNVTAKPPSTMEAV
;
A
#
# COMPACT_ATOMS: atom_id res chain seq x y z
N LEU A 1 0.42 6.90 9.60
CA LEU A 1 -0.71 6.04 10.04
C LEU A 1 -0.82 5.92 11.57
N ALA A 2 -0.01 6.65 12.37
CA ALA A 2 0.03 6.52 13.83
C ALA A 2 -1.30 6.84 14.56
N GLY A 3 -2.25 7.51 13.92
CA GLY A 3 -3.60 7.76 14.47
C GLY A 3 -4.66 6.75 14.07
N SER A 4 -4.32 5.68 13.33
CA SER A 4 -5.28 4.63 12.96
C SER A 4 -5.40 3.59 14.08
N THR A 5 -6.56 2.94 14.19
CA THR A 5 -6.79 1.79 15.08
C THR A 5 -6.25 0.48 14.51
N ALA A 6 -5.45 0.54 13.45
CA ALA A 6 -4.95 -0.64 12.78
C ALA A 6 -4.01 -1.43 13.70
N PHE A 7 -4.18 -2.75 13.70
CA PHE A 7 -3.31 -3.69 14.39
C PHE A 7 -1.90 -3.66 13.78
N GLN A 8 -1.82 -3.64 12.45
CA GLN A 8 -0.55 -3.61 11.74
C GLN A 8 -0.69 -2.85 10.41
N TYR A 9 0.37 -2.17 10.02
CA TYR A 9 0.51 -1.61 8.69
C TYR A 9 1.93 -1.76 8.15
N LEU A 10 2.03 -2.05 6.86
CA LEU A 10 3.28 -2.31 6.16
C LEU A 10 3.20 -1.84 4.70
N ALA A 11 4.37 -1.62 4.10
CA ALA A 11 4.53 -1.35 2.68
C ALA A 11 5.29 -2.53 2.05
N ILE A 12 4.69 -3.14 1.03
CA ILE A 12 5.27 -4.24 0.26
C ILE A 12 5.75 -3.70 -1.08
N LEU A 13 7.03 -3.91 -1.39
CA LEU A 13 7.57 -3.62 -2.71
C LEU A 13 7.42 -4.86 -3.59
N HIS A 14 6.64 -4.74 -4.67
CA HIS A 14 6.52 -5.81 -5.65
C HIS A 14 7.71 -5.80 -6.61
N GLN A 15 8.09 -6.98 -7.11
CA GLN A 15 9.12 -7.09 -8.15
C GLN A 15 8.58 -6.72 -9.55
N ASP A 16 7.27 -6.77 -9.73
CA ASP A 16 6.61 -6.40 -10.97
C ASP A 16 6.82 -4.92 -11.32
N ARG A 17 6.94 -4.66 -12.62
CA ARG A 17 7.07 -3.31 -13.17
C ARG A 17 5.73 -2.88 -13.74
N VAL A 18 5.38 -1.63 -13.48
CA VAL A 18 4.14 -1.01 -13.96
C VAL A 18 4.44 0.29 -14.67
N THR A 19 3.54 0.72 -15.55
CA THR A 19 3.70 1.97 -16.29
C THR A 19 3.39 3.17 -15.41
N GLY A 20 4.29 4.15 -15.40
CA GLY A 20 4.09 5.47 -14.83
C GLY A 20 4.59 6.56 -15.77
N MET A 21 4.64 7.79 -15.27
CA MET A 21 5.16 8.95 -16.00
C MET A 21 6.27 9.60 -15.17
N ARG A 22 7.39 9.93 -15.82
CA ARG A 22 8.50 10.69 -15.23
C ARG A 22 9.11 11.60 -16.29
N ASN A 23 9.31 12.87 -15.98
CA ASN A 23 9.86 13.86 -16.92
C ASN A 23 9.14 13.82 -18.28
N GLU A 24 7.81 13.81 -18.24
CA GLU A 24 6.93 13.78 -19.43
C GLU A 24 7.10 12.54 -20.35
N LYS A 25 7.79 11.50 -19.88
CA LYS A 25 8.01 10.25 -20.59
C LYS A 25 7.42 9.08 -19.81
N ARG A 26 7.05 8.03 -20.54
CA ARG A 26 6.63 6.77 -19.94
C ARG A 26 7.81 6.15 -19.19
N ASP A 27 7.57 5.78 -17.95
CA ASP A 27 8.50 5.07 -17.08
C ASP A 27 7.93 3.67 -16.76
N PHE A 28 8.81 2.69 -16.58
CA PHE A 28 8.46 1.36 -16.11
C PHE A 28 9.08 1.17 -14.72
N GLY A 29 8.33 1.62 -13.72
CA GLY A 29 8.76 1.68 -12.33
C GLY A 29 8.17 0.58 -11.47
N LEU A 30 8.52 0.63 -10.20
CA LEU A 30 8.09 -0.30 -9.16
C LEU A 30 6.71 0.12 -8.61
N GLN A 31 6.02 -0.86 -8.02
CA GLN A 31 4.77 -0.66 -7.31
C GLN A 31 4.91 -1.00 -5.83
N VAL A 32 4.39 -0.12 -4.98
CA VAL A 32 4.28 -0.38 -3.54
C VAL A 32 2.83 -0.68 -3.19
N GLU A 33 2.57 -1.81 -2.55
CA GLU A 33 1.28 -2.13 -1.95
C GLU A 33 1.28 -1.75 -0.47
N ILE A 34 0.30 -0.96 -0.06
CA ILE A 34 0.04 -0.63 1.34
C ILE A 34 -0.96 -1.64 1.91
N ARG A 35 -0.59 -2.27 3.02
CA ARG A 35 -1.51 -3.04 3.86
C ARG A 35 -1.63 -2.35 5.20
N CYS A 36 -2.84 -2.05 5.62
CA CYS A 36 -3.14 -1.46 6.92
C CYS A 36 -4.41 -2.11 7.44
N TRP A 37 -4.28 -3.01 8.41
CA TRP A 37 -5.32 -3.95 8.78
C TRP A 37 -5.64 -3.87 10.26
N ASP A 38 -6.93 -4.03 10.56
CA ASP A 38 -7.46 -4.14 11.90
C ASP A 38 -7.74 -5.61 12.24
N SER A 39 -7.37 -6.02 13.44
CA SER A 39 -7.52 -7.37 13.96
C SER A 39 -7.44 -7.39 15.48
N VAL A 40 -8.23 -8.28 16.10
CA VAL A 40 -8.20 -8.50 17.55
C VAL A 40 -7.32 -9.69 17.92
N ASP A 41 -7.22 -10.70 17.05
CA ASP A 41 -6.61 -12.01 17.36
C ASP A 41 -5.69 -12.57 16.28
N ALA A 42 -5.40 -11.78 15.24
CA ALA A 42 -4.61 -12.16 14.06
C ALA A 42 -5.14 -13.38 13.26
N ARG A 43 -6.27 -13.99 13.63
CA ARG A 43 -6.90 -15.10 12.88
C ARG A 43 -7.83 -14.56 11.80
N THR A 44 -8.61 -13.53 12.13
CA THR A 44 -9.42 -12.77 11.19
C THR A 44 -8.97 -11.33 11.17
N ALA A 45 -8.89 -10.73 10.00
CA ALA A 45 -8.45 -9.35 9.86
C ALA A 45 -9.07 -8.71 8.62
N ARG A 46 -9.31 -7.40 8.70
CA ARG A 46 -9.87 -6.63 7.59
C ARG A 46 -9.01 -5.39 7.33
N PRO A 47 -8.86 -4.98 6.07
CA PRO A 47 -8.29 -3.68 5.75
C PRO A 47 -9.04 -2.57 6.46
N THR A 48 -8.29 -1.70 7.13
CA THR A 48 -8.82 -0.50 7.76
C THR A 48 -9.37 0.42 6.69
N ARG A 49 -10.58 0.97 6.88
CA ARG A 49 -11.13 1.99 5.97
C ARG A 49 -10.45 3.33 6.21
N LEU A 50 -9.20 3.45 5.76
CA LEU A 50 -8.46 4.70 5.85
C LEU A 50 -9.19 5.81 5.07
N PRO A 51 -9.25 7.04 5.60
CA PRO A 51 -9.74 8.17 4.84
C PRO A 51 -9.00 8.30 3.52
N TYR A 52 -9.71 8.60 2.43
CA TYR A 52 -9.10 8.64 1.10
C TYR A 52 -7.96 9.66 1.01
N HIS A 53 -8.09 10.82 1.67
CA HIS A 53 -7.02 11.82 1.75
C HIS A 53 -5.71 11.28 2.38
N SER A 54 -5.81 10.30 3.29
CA SER A 54 -4.64 9.65 3.86
C SER A 54 -3.97 8.72 2.86
N LEU A 55 -4.74 8.06 1.99
CA LEU A 55 -4.23 7.23 0.89
C LEU A 55 -3.55 8.10 -0.18
N GLU A 56 -4.16 9.22 -0.57
CA GLU A 56 -3.58 10.18 -1.51
C GLU A 56 -2.26 10.74 -1.01
N ARG A 57 -2.21 11.17 0.26
CA ARG A 57 -0.97 11.65 0.89
C ARG A 57 0.11 10.56 0.95
N LEU A 58 -0.26 9.30 1.18
CA LEU A 58 0.70 8.19 1.14
C LEU A 58 1.23 7.99 -0.27
N ALA A 59 0.34 8.02 -1.28
CA ALA A 59 0.71 7.84 -2.68
C ALA A 59 1.71 8.93 -3.12
N GLU A 60 1.37 10.21 -2.91
CA GLU A 60 2.21 11.36 -3.24
C GLU A 60 3.60 11.24 -2.62
N ARG A 61 3.67 11.05 -1.30
CA ARG A 61 4.94 10.94 -0.59
C ARG A 61 5.79 9.77 -1.06
N ILE A 62 5.18 8.61 -1.31
CA ILE A 62 5.93 7.43 -1.76
C ILE A 62 6.46 7.65 -3.17
N THR A 63 5.66 8.18 -4.10
CA THR A 63 6.11 8.42 -5.48
C THR A 63 7.15 9.53 -5.58
N ASP A 64 7.12 10.50 -4.67
CA ASP A 64 8.06 11.63 -4.65
C ASP A 64 9.36 11.30 -3.90
N GLU A 65 9.25 10.63 -2.75
CA GLU A 65 10.38 10.39 -1.84
C GLU A 65 11.12 9.07 -2.14
N VAL A 66 10.50 8.10 -2.82
CA VAL A 66 11.09 6.78 -3.10
C VAL A 66 11.46 6.64 -4.59
N PRO A 67 12.76 6.70 -4.94
CA PRO A 67 13.20 6.62 -6.33
C PRO A 67 12.75 5.32 -7.01
N GLY A 68 12.25 5.46 -8.24
CA GLY A 68 11.85 4.34 -9.08
C GLY A 68 10.46 3.76 -8.79
N VAL A 69 9.79 4.15 -7.69
CA VAL A 69 8.37 3.84 -7.49
C VAL A 69 7.54 4.77 -8.36
N VAL A 70 6.50 4.21 -8.99
CA VAL A 70 5.58 4.96 -9.86
C VAL A 70 4.10 4.65 -9.61
N SER A 71 3.81 3.69 -8.73
CA SER A 71 2.46 3.27 -8.40
C SER A 71 2.38 2.87 -6.93
N VAL A 72 1.27 3.24 -6.30
CA VAL A 72 0.92 2.84 -4.93
C VAL A 72 -0.48 2.24 -4.94
N THR A 73 -0.63 1.05 -4.37
CA THR A 73 -1.91 0.36 -4.23
C THR A 73 -2.27 0.15 -2.77
N TYR A 74 -3.54 -0.10 -2.49
CA TYR A 74 -4.03 -0.42 -1.14
C TYR A 74 -4.76 -1.76 -1.16
N ASN A 75 -4.37 -2.69 -0.30
CA ASN A 75 -5.00 -4.01 -0.23
C ASN A 75 -6.37 -3.93 0.45
N VAL A 76 -7.41 -4.37 -0.25
CA VAL A 76 -8.80 -4.36 0.26
C VAL A 76 -9.38 -5.76 0.52
N THR A 77 -8.54 -6.80 0.48
CA THR A 77 -8.98 -8.19 0.64
C THR A 77 -8.85 -8.61 2.11
N ALA A 78 -9.88 -9.21 2.69
CA ALA A 78 -9.83 -9.67 4.09
C ALA A 78 -9.01 -10.96 4.26
N LYS A 79 -8.61 -11.24 5.50
CA LYS A 79 -8.16 -12.56 5.94
C LYS A 79 -9.31 -13.29 6.64
N PRO A 80 -9.72 -14.47 6.15
CA PRO A 80 -9.39 -15.10 4.85
C PRO A 80 -10.09 -14.41 3.65
N PRO A 81 -9.66 -14.66 2.38
CA PRO A 81 -8.66 -15.63 1.91
C PRO A 81 -7.22 -15.12 1.91
N SER A 82 -7.00 -13.82 2.11
CA SER A 82 -5.65 -13.25 2.10
C SER A 82 -4.94 -13.42 3.44
N THR A 83 -3.71 -12.92 3.52
CA THR A 83 -2.85 -12.90 4.71
C THR A 83 -2.41 -11.46 5.00
N MET A 84 -1.98 -11.14 6.22
CA MET A 84 -1.46 -9.80 6.55
C MET A 84 -0.17 -9.50 5.80
N GLU A 85 0.76 -10.46 5.80
CA GLU A 85 2.02 -10.38 5.05
C GLU A 85 1.82 -10.76 3.57
N ALA A 86 2.74 -10.30 2.73
CA ALA A 86 2.96 -10.79 1.38
C ALA A 86 4.33 -11.50 1.32
N VAL A 87 4.41 -12.59 0.56
CA VAL A 87 5.66 -13.33 0.26
C VAL A 87 6.11 -12.95 -1.14
#